data_AF-A0A1G5S754-F1
#
_entry.id   AF-A0A1G5S754-F1
#
_cell.length_a   1.000
_cell.length_b   1.000
_cell.length_c   1.000
_cell.angle_alpha   90.00
_cell.angle_beta   90.00
_cell.angle_gamma   90.00
#
_symmetry.space_group_name_H-M   'P 1'
#
loop_
_entity.id
_entity.type
_entity.pdbx_description
1 polymer ?
#
loop_
_entity_poly.entity_id
_entity_poly.type
_entity_poly.pdbx_seq_one_letter_code
_entity_poly.pdbx_strand_id
1 'polypeptide(L)'
;MKYSEVEVKKILKAGDLSLEEQIKFNILNFIRTIHLNKLDFIESSFGSEFFGELPMTFKKNPGQVMGLITATLNGEVRKYVFNDKGYEPLENLIKLGGE
;
A
#
# COMPACT_ATOMS: atom_id res chain seq x y z
N MET A 1 -7.35 -4.87 3.55
CA MET A 1 -6.75 -4.93 4.90
C MET A 1 -6.78 -3.55 5.52
N LYS A 2 -7.27 -3.43 6.76
CA LYS A 2 -7.28 -2.16 7.49
C LYS A 2 -5.89 -1.88 8.07
N TYR A 3 -5.58 -0.60 8.24
CA TYR A 3 -4.37 -0.15 8.90
C TYR A 3 -4.45 -0.38 10.41
N SER A 4 -3.35 -0.86 11.01
CA SER A 4 -3.17 -0.98 12.46
C SER A 4 -1.70 -0.84 12.84
N GLU A 5 -1.40 0.08 13.75
CA GLU A 5 -0.05 0.23 14.34
C GLU A 5 0.44 -1.08 14.98
N VAL A 6 -0.48 -1.88 15.52
CA VAL A 6 -0.13 -3.17 16.15
C VAL A 6 0.32 -4.17 15.09
N GLU A 7 -0.33 -4.21 13.93
CA GLU A 7 0.05 -5.12 12.84
C GLU A 7 1.40 -4.74 12.24
N VAL A 8 1.65 -3.46 12.01
CA VAL A 8 2.97 -2.98 11.53
C VAL A 8 4.08 -3.40 12.50
N LYS A 9 3.88 -3.18 13.81
CA LYS A 9 4.87 -3.56 14.83
C LYS A 9 5.07 -5.08 14.96
N LYS A 10 4.04 -5.88 14.70
CA LYS A 10 4.16 -7.35 14.68
C LYS A 10 5.03 -7.80 13.51
N ILE A 11 4.78 -7.26 12.32
CA ILE A 11 5.54 -7.62 11.12
C ILE A 11 7.00 -7.16 11.24
N LEU A 12 7.27 -5.99 11.82
CA LEU A 12 8.64 -5.53 12.11
C LEU A 12 9.44 -6.44 13.04
N LYS A 13 8.77 -7.20 13.91
CA LYS A 13 9.40 -8.14 14.84
C LYS A 13 9.60 -9.52 14.22
N ALA A 14 8.86 -9.84 13.16
CA ALA A 14 9.10 -11.03 12.39
C ALA A 14 10.39 -10.81 11.59
N GLY A 15 11.33 -11.76 11.68
CA GLY A 15 12.60 -11.69 10.97
C GLY A 15 12.41 -11.90 9.48
N ASP A 16 12.52 -13.14 9.02
CA ASP A 16 12.33 -13.47 7.62
C ASP A 16 10.86 -13.35 7.21
N LEU A 17 10.56 -12.34 6.39
CA LEU A 17 9.23 -12.10 5.83
C LEU A 17 9.13 -12.76 4.46
N SER A 18 8.04 -13.50 4.23
CA SER A 18 7.66 -13.90 2.88
C SER A 18 7.41 -12.67 1.99
N LEU A 19 7.52 -12.82 0.67
CA LEU A 19 7.28 -11.73 -0.27
C LEU A 19 5.89 -11.09 -0.10
N GLU A 20 4.88 -11.89 0.23
CA GLU A 20 3.54 -11.38 0.50
C GLU A 20 3.49 -10.54 1.79
N GLU A 21 4.19 -10.97 2.83
CA GLU A 21 4.34 -10.20 4.07
C GLU A 21 5.16 -8.92 3.86
N GLN A 22 6.16 -8.95 2.98
CA GLN A 22 6.91 -7.74 2.59
C GLN A 22 6.00 -6.74 1.86
N ILE A 23 5.15 -7.19 0.92
CA ILE A 23 4.15 -6.31 0.28
C ILE A 23 3.24 -5.69 1.35
N LYS A 24 2.64 -6.54 2.22
CA LYS A 24 1.76 -6.09 3.32
C LYS A 24 2.47 -5.05 4.19
N PHE A 25 3.69 -5.35 4.60
CA PHE A 25 4.51 -4.49 5.43
C PHE A 25 4.77 -3.14 4.77
N ASN A 26 5.24 -3.14 3.52
CA ASN A 26 5.59 -1.92 2.80
C ASN A 26 4.37 -1.00 2.63
N ILE A 27 3.20 -1.57 2.32
CA ILE A 27 1.96 -0.78 2.20
C ILE A 27 1.55 -0.21 3.55
N LEU A 28 1.49 -1.02 4.60
CA LEU A 28 1.09 -0.55 5.92
C LEU A 28 2.09 0.46 6.49
N ASN A 29 3.39 0.29 6.23
CA ASN A 29 4.40 1.24 6.65
C ASN A 29 4.30 2.57 5.88
N PHE A 30 3.92 2.55 4.59
CA PHE A 30 3.61 3.77 3.86
C PHE A 30 2.37 4.49 4.42
N ILE A 31 1.32 3.75 4.77
CA ILE A 31 0.14 4.35 5.45
C ILE A 31 0.53 4.92 6.81
N ARG A 32 1.42 4.24 7.55
CA ARG A 32 1.96 4.73 8.82
C ARG A 32 2.68 6.05 8.66
N THR A 33 3.48 6.26 7.61
CA THR A 33 4.16 7.54 7.41
C THR A 33 3.19 8.69 7.17
N ILE A 34 2.05 8.45 6.51
CA ILE A 34 0.97 9.44 6.36
C ILE A 34 0.47 9.88 7.75
N HIS A 35 0.18 8.93 8.65
CA HIS A 35 -0.27 9.23 10.01
C HIS A 35 0.79 9.95 10.85
N LEU A 36 2.03 9.47 10.83
CA LEU A 36 3.12 10.04 11.63
C LEU A 36 3.43 11.48 11.24
N ASN A 37 3.34 11.80 9.95
CA ASN A 37 3.56 13.15 9.43
C ASN A 37 2.27 13.99 9.42
N LYS A 38 1.14 13.44 9.89
CA LYS A 38 -0.18 14.11 9.91
C LYS A 38 -0.57 14.70 8.56
N LEU A 39 -0.26 13.99 7.48
CA LEU A 39 -0.57 14.44 6.13
C LEU A 39 -2.08 14.32 5.89
N ASP A 40 -2.68 15.37 5.33
CA ASP A 40 -4.05 15.28 4.82
C ASP A 40 -4.03 14.38 3.59
N PHE A 41 -4.63 13.19 3.70
CA PHE A 41 -4.61 12.23 2.62
C PHE A 41 -5.25 12.77 1.35
N ILE A 42 -6.32 13.58 1.43
CA ILE A 42 -7.07 14.07 0.27
C ILE A 42 -6.28 15.17 -0.43
N GLU A 43 -5.68 16.09 0.31
CA GLU A 43 -4.95 17.23 -0.28
C GLU A 43 -3.51 16.86 -0.71
N SER A 44 -2.92 15.81 -0.13
CA SER A 44 -1.53 15.44 -0.43
C SER A 44 -1.37 14.70 -1.76
N SER A 45 -0.23 14.90 -2.43
CA SER A 45 0.22 14.02 -3.52
C SER A 45 1.20 12.96 -2.99
N PHE A 46 1.17 11.79 -3.62
CA PHE A 46 2.09 10.69 -3.32
C PHE A 46 2.73 10.20 -4.62
N GLY A 47 4.06 10.07 -4.62
CA GLY A 47 4.86 9.61 -5.74
C GLY A 47 6.13 8.97 -5.23
N SER A 48 6.02 7.75 -4.72
CA SER A 48 7.14 7.04 -4.10
C SER A 48 7.43 5.74 -4.80
N GLU A 49 8.71 5.42 -4.94
CA GLU A 49 9.20 4.19 -5.56
C GLU A 49 10.10 3.47 -4.57
N PHE A 50 9.81 2.20 -4.34
CA PHE A 50 10.63 1.27 -3.59
C PHE A 50 11.35 0.39 -4.59
N PHE A 51 12.68 0.40 -4.54
CA PHE A 51 13.54 -0.40 -5.40
C PHE A 51 14.09 -1.61 -4.65
N GLY A 52 14.38 -2.71 -5.36
CA GLY A 52 14.88 -3.95 -4.77
C GLY A 52 14.30 -5.19 -5.47
N GLU A 53 14.31 -6.33 -4.77
CA GLU A 53 13.73 -7.60 -5.27
C GLU A 53 12.21 -7.54 -5.44
N LEU A 54 11.54 -6.65 -4.71
CA LEU A 54 10.12 -6.36 -4.82
C LEU A 54 9.90 -4.87 -5.15
N PRO A 55 10.05 -4.46 -6.42
CA PRO A 55 9.78 -3.09 -6.82
C PRO A 55 8.31 -2.71 -6.55
N MET A 56 8.09 -1.57 -5.90
CA MET A 56 6.75 -1.06 -5.63
C MET A 56 6.65 0.43 -5.93
N THR A 57 5.53 0.88 -6.49
CA THR A 57 5.22 2.30 -6.69
C THR A 57 3.95 2.67 -5.96
N PHE A 58 3.93 3.86 -5.36
CA PHE A 58 2.79 4.47 -4.66
C PHE A 58 2.47 5.80 -5.35
N LYS A 59 1.28 5.91 -5.94
CA LYS A 59 0.87 7.07 -6.72
C LYS A 59 -0.50 7.59 -6.31
N LYS A 60 -0.60 8.90 -6.12
CA LYS A 60 -1.86 9.62 -5.85
C LYS A 60 -1.69 11.11 -6.15
N ASN A 61 -2.70 11.72 -6.75
CA ASN A 61 -2.81 13.16 -6.94
C ASN A 61 -3.69 13.82 -5.86
N PRO A 62 -3.56 15.13 -5.61
CA PRO A 62 -4.49 15.88 -4.76
C PRO A 62 -5.93 15.73 -5.22
N GLY A 63 -6.88 15.74 -4.28
CA GLY A 63 -8.32 15.56 -4.53
C GLY A 63 -8.77 14.12 -4.77
N GLN A 64 -7.86 13.16 -4.96
CA GLN A 64 -8.23 11.76 -5.11
C GLN A 64 -8.51 11.09 -3.75
N VAL A 65 -9.57 10.28 -3.69
CA VAL A 65 -9.97 9.57 -2.46
C VAL A 65 -9.22 8.24 -2.25
N MET A 66 -8.53 7.75 -3.28
CA MET A 66 -7.72 6.54 -3.26
C MET A 66 -6.41 6.79 -4.02
N GLY A 67 -5.33 6.17 -3.56
CA GLY A 67 -4.07 6.03 -4.30
C GLY A 67 -3.94 4.63 -4.92
N LEU A 68 -3.04 4.50 -5.89
CA LEU A 68 -2.70 3.25 -6.55
C LEU A 68 -1.32 2.77 -6.11
N ILE A 69 -1.24 1.49 -5.78
CA ILE A 69 0.01 0.77 -5.56
C ILE A 69 0.20 -0.22 -6.69
N THR A 70 1.41 -0.26 -7.25
CA THR A 70 1.81 -1.30 -8.19
C THR A 70 3.02 -2.02 -7.64
N ALA A 71 2.92 -3.32 -7.40
CA ALA A 71 4.02 -4.19 -7.01
C ALA A 71 4.36 -5.13 -8.17
N THR A 72 5.64 -5.25 -8.51
CA THR A 72 6.11 -6.19 -9.53
C THR A 72 6.84 -7.33 -8.84
N LEU A 73 6.38 -8.57 -9.03
CA LEU A 73 6.97 -9.77 -8.43
C LEU A 73 7.20 -10.82 -9.51
N ASN A 74 8.45 -11.21 -9.73
CA ASN A 74 8.82 -12.21 -10.76
C ASN A 74 8.23 -11.91 -12.15
N GLY A 75 8.10 -10.63 -12.50
CA GLY A 75 7.47 -10.17 -13.75
C GLY A 75 5.94 -10.06 -13.72
N GLU A 76 5.27 -10.56 -12.68
CA GLU A 76 3.84 -10.36 -12.47
C GLU A 76 3.57 -9.00 -11.82
N VAL A 77 2.58 -8.29 -12.34
CA VAL A 77 2.15 -6.99 -11.80
C VAL A 77 0.91 -7.18 -10.94
N ARG A 78 1.02 -6.86 -9.65
CA ARG A 78 -0.10 -6.83 -8.69
C ARG A 78 -0.45 -5.39 -8.34
N LYS A 79 -1.74 -5.06 -8.42
CA LYS A 79 -2.24 -3.71 -8.15
C LYS A 79 -3.12 -3.69 -6.90
N TYR A 80 -2.95 -2.65 -6.11
CA TYR A 80 -3.76 -2.39 -4.92
C TYR A 80 -4.22 -0.94 -4.91
N VAL A 81 -5.38 -0.67 -4.31
CA VAL A 81 -5.78 0.68 -3.94
C VAL A 81 -5.52 0.91 -2.46
N PHE A 82 -5.22 2.13 -2.07
CA PHE A 82 -5.03 2.48 -0.65
C PHE A 82 -5.60 3.85 -0.30
N ASN A 83 -5.88 4.02 0.97
CA ASN A 83 -6.10 5.30 1.62
C ASN A 83 -5.39 5.34 2.98
N ASP A 84 -5.62 6.39 3.76
CA ASP A 84 -5.07 6.52 5.12
C ASP A 84 -5.63 5.48 6.10
N LYS A 85 -6.66 4.71 5.74
CA LYS A 85 -7.27 3.69 6.60
C LYS A 85 -6.89 2.25 6.25
N GLY A 86 -6.25 2.01 5.12
CA GLY A 86 -5.92 0.66 4.67
C GLY A 86 -5.74 0.55 3.17
N TYR A 87 -5.76 -0.68 2.67
CA TYR A 87 -5.59 -0.98 1.25
C TYR A 87 -6.32 -2.26 0.85
N GLU A 88 -6.61 -2.42 -0.44
CA GLU A 88 -7.25 -3.62 -0.99
C GLU A 88 -6.70 -3.98 -2.37
N PRO A 89 -6.67 -5.27 -2.75
CA PRO A 89 -6.35 -5.67 -4.12
C PRO A 89 -7.32 -5.04 -5.11
N LEU A 90 -6.79 -4.44 -6.19
CA LEU A 90 -7.61 -3.77 -7.20
C LEU A 90 -8.58 -4.76 -7.90
N GLU A 91 -8.17 -6.02 -8.04
CA GLU A 91 -8.98 -7.09 -8.63
C GLU A 91 -10.31 -7.30 -7.90
N ASN A 92 -10.36 -7.09 -6.59
CA ASN A 92 -11.59 -7.22 -5.82
C ASN A 92 -12.60 -6.13 -6.16
N LEU A 93 -12.13 -4.93 -6.53
CA LEU A 93 -13.00 -3.82 -6.92
C LEU A 93 -13.54 -3.97 -8.34
N ILE A 94 -12.74 -4.51 -9.26
CA ILE A 94 -13.18 -4.76 -10.64
C ILE A 94 -14.32 -5.78 -10.68
N LYS A 95 -14.26 -6.82 -9.82
CA LYS A 95 -15.33 -7.82 -9.69
C LYS A 95 -16.65 -7.24 -9.17
N LEU A 96 -16.63 -6.11 -8.47
CA LEU A 96 -17.84 -5.44 -7.97
C LEU A 96 -18.50 -4.52 -9.01
N GLY A 97 -17.73 -4.06 -10.01
CA GLY A 97 -18.21 -3.15 -11.05
C GLY A 97 -18.66 -3.83 -12.34
N GLY A 98 -18.63 -5.16 -12.41
CA GLY A 98 -19.00 -5.94 -13.58
C GLY A 98 -19.97 -7.07 -13.25
N GLU A 99 -21.26 -6.78 -13.38
CA GLU A 99 -22.32 -7.69 -13.82
C GLU A 99 -23.09 -7.03 -14.96
#